data_AF-A0AAN8TLT5-F1
#
_entry.id   AF-A0AAN8TLT5-F1
#
_cell.length_a   1.000
_cell.length_b   1.000
_cell.length_c   1.000
_cell.angle_alpha   90.00
_cell.angle_beta   90.00
_cell.angle_gamma   90.00
#
_symmetry.space_group_name_H-M   'P 1'
#
loop_
_entity.id
_entity.type
_entity.pdbx_description
1 polymer ?
#
loop_
_entity_poly.entity_id
_entity_poly.type
_entity_poly.pdbx_seq_one_letter_code
_entity_poly.pdbx_strand_id
1 'polypeptide(L)'
;MCFKDTPSESSIILTTRLSNVANYAKYESELHHLRLFRDDESWTLLQQELFQGKSCPPEIVDVGFRIAKKCGGLPLFIVLVLVFSTNKSRSVEGNRRKFRFAEYW
;
A
#
# COMPACT_ATOMS: atom_id res chain seq x y z
N MET A 1 -10.68 -14.54 -2.17
CA MET A 1 -11.33 -15.67 -1.47
C MET A 1 -12.20 -15.12 -0.36
N CYS A 2 -13.51 -15.26 -0.54
CA CYS A 2 -14.59 -14.86 0.36
C CYS A 2 -15.42 -16.10 0.69
N PHE A 3 -15.65 -16.37 1.97
CA PHE A 3 -16.64 -17.33 2.43
C PHE A 3 -17.94 -16.59 2.76
N LYS A 4 -19.06 -17.11 2.27
CA LYS A 4 -20.40 -16.68 2.65
C LYS A 4 -21.03 -17.79 3.48
N ASP A 5 -21.15 -17.54 4.79
CA ASP A 5 -21.78 -18.48 5.70
C ASP A 5 -23.23 -18.02 5.91
N THR A 6 -24.15 -18.57 5.10
CA THR A 6 -25.61 -18.40 5.20
C THR A 6 -26.16 -17.01 4.77
N PRO A 7 -27.50 -16.78 4.66
CA PRO A 7 -28.08 -15.57 4.07
C PRO A 7 -27.96 -14.30 4.95
N SER A 8 -27.17 -14.36 6.02
CA SER A 8 -26.70 -13.19 6.77
C SER A 8 -25.51 -12.54 6.07
N GLU A 9 -25.50 -11.21 5.98
CA GLU A 9 -24.50 -10.34 5.30
C GLU A 9 -23.02 -10.50 5.73
N SER A 10 -22.68 -11.42 6.62
CA SER A 10 -21.31 -11.61 7.09
C SER A 10 -20.47 -12.33 6.06
N SER A 11 -19.41 -11.67 5.59
CA SER A 11 -18.42 -12.25 4.68
C SER A 11 -17.06 -12.38 5.38
N ILE A 12 -16.44 -13.55 5.26
CA ILE A 12 -15.10 -13.80 5.80
C ILE A 12 -14.08 -13.70 4.67
N ILE A 13 -13.09 -12.82 4.81
CA ILE A 13 -11.97 -12.67 3.86
C ILE A 13 -10.73 -13.33 4.48
N LEU A 14 -10.18 -14.32 3.76
CA LEU A 14 -8.92 -14.94 4.12
C LEU A 14 -7.80 -14.35 3.26
N THR A 15 -6.74 -13.87 3.90
CA THR A 15 -5.50 -13.45 3.25
C THR A 15 -4.37 -14.40 3.63
N THR A 16 -3.59 -14.85 2.64
CA THR A 16 -2.43 -15.71 2.88
C THR A 16 -1.35 -15.45 1.82
N ARG A 17 -0.09 -15.64 2.20
CA ARG A 17 1.06 -15.58 1.27
C ARG A 17 1.29 -16.90 0.53
N LEU A 18 0.63 -17.97 0.96
CA LEU A 18 0.83 -19.32 0.46
C LEU A 18 -0.31 -19.70 -0.50
N SER A 19 0.00 -19.84 -1.78
CA SER A 19 -1.00 -20.13 -2.83
C SER A 19 -1.68 -21.48 -2.64
N ASN A 20 -0.97 -22.49 -2.14
CA ASN A 20 -1.54 -23.80 -1.80
C ASN A 20 -2.58 -23.72 -0.68
N VAL A 21 -2.35 -22.89 0.34
CA VAL A 21 -3.31 -22.65 1.43
C VAL A 21 -4.55 -21.92 0.91
N ALA A 22 -4.36 -20.92 0.04
CA ALA A 22 -5.46 -20.21 -0.60
C ALA A 22 -6.33 -21.15 -1.46
N ASN A 23 -5.69 -22.02 -2.25
CA ASN A 23 -6.38 -23.02 -3.07
C ASN A 23 -7.14 -24.05 -2.22
N TYR A 24 -6.53 -24.53 -1.14
CA TYR A 24 -7.15 -25.51 -0.25
C TYR A 24 -8.41 -24.94 0.43
N ALA A 25 -8.34 -23.68 0.86
CA ALA A 25 -9.43 -23.04 1.59
C ALA A 25 -10.49 -22.41 0.65
N LYS A 26 -10.30 -22.44 -0.68
CA LYS A 26 -11.25 -21.91 -1.67
C LYS A 26 -12.55 -22.71 -1.62
N TYR A 27 -13.64 -22.07 -1.17
CA TYR A 27 -14.97 -22.68 -1.11
C TYR A 27 -15.74 -22.50 -2.43
N GLU A 28 -15.90 -21.25 -2.91
CA GLU A 28 -16.66 -20.95 -4.15
C GLU A 28 -16.16 -19.71 -4.91
N SER A 29 -15.31 -18.89 -4.30
CA SER A 29 -14.88 -17.61 -4.86
C SER A 29 -13.51 -17.69 -5.53
N GLU A 30 -13.33 -16.93 -6.61
CA GLU A 30 -12.01 -16.83 -7.24
C GLU A 30 -10.95 -16.27 -6.29
N LEU A 31 -9.73 -16.78 -6.46
CA LEU A 31 -8.59 -16.28 -5.70
C LEU A 31 -8.27 -14.86 -6.17
N HIS A 32 -8.18 -13.95 -5.22
CA HIS A 32 -7.74 -12.59 -5.51
C HIS A 32 -6.23 -12.54 -5.32
N HIS A 33 -5.50 -12.58 -6.44
CA HIS A 33 -4.06 -12.39 -6.43
C HIS A 33 -3.74 -10.91 -6.30
N LEU A 34 -3.19 -10.52 -5.15
CA LEU A 34 -2.65 -9.18 -4.99
C LEU A 34 -1.50 -8.98 -5.96
N ARG A 35 -1.67 -8.05 -6.89
CA ARG A 35 -0.60 -7.63 -7.80
C ARG A 35 0.26 -6.57 -7.14
N LEU A 36 1.49 -6.45 -7.62
CA LEU A 36 2.33 -5.31 -7.31
C LEU A 36 1.77 -4.05 -7.96
N PHE A 37 2.04 -2.91 -7.34
CA PHE A 37 1.77 -1.61 -7.95
C PHE A 37 2.69 -1.40 -9.16
N ARG A 38 2.17 -0.72 -10.17
CA ARG A 38 2.99 -0.21 -11.27
C ARG A 38 3.83 0.98 -10.80
N ASP A 39 4.83 1.37 -11.59
CA ASP A 39 5.68 2.53 -11.28
C ASP A 39 4.86 3.82 -11.09
N ASP A 40 3.83 4.02 -11.92
CA ASP A 40 2.91 5.17 -11.85
C ASP A 40 2.02 5.15 -10.61
N GLU A 41 1.51 3.98 -10.23
CA GLU A 41 0.71 3.81 -9.01
C GLU A 41 1.57 3.98 -7.75
N SER A 42 2.79 3.44 -7.76
CA SER A 42 3.77 3.61 -6.69
C SER A 42 4.15 5.08 -6.49
N TRP A 43 4.29 5.81 -7.59
CA TRP A 43 4.55 7.25 -7.56
C TRP A 43 3.36 8.04 -7.01
N THR A 44 2.15 7.72 -7.48
CA THR A 44 0.91 8.33 -6.98
C THR A 44 0.76 8.14 -5.47
N LEU A 45 1.01 6.91 -4.99
CA LEU A 45 0.99 6.57 -3.57
C LEU A 45 2.03 7.39 -2.79
N LEU A 46 3.25 7.46 -3.30
CA LEU A 46 4.31 8.24 -2.67
C LEU A 46 3.96 9.74 -2.60
N GLN A 47 3.34 10.30 -3.65
CA GLN A 47 2.89 11.68 -3.66
C GLN A 47 1.77 11.94 -2.65
N GLN A 48 0.79 11.04 -2.55
CA GLN A 48 -0.30 11.14 -1.58
C GLN A 48 0.23 11.17 -0.15
N GLU A 49 1.21 10.32 0.17
CA GLU A 49 1.77 10.24 1.52
C GLU A 49 2.74 11.39 1.85
N LEU A 50 3.57 11.83 0.90
CA LEU A 50 4.51 12.95 1.12
C LEU A 50 3.81 14.30 1.16
N PHE A 51 2.93 14.56 0.18
CA PHE A 51 2.38 15.88 -0.08
C PHE A 51 0.92 16.03 0.38
N GLN A 52 0.27 14.96 0.86
CA GLN A 52 -1.11 15.00 1.37
C GLN A 52 -2.09 15.58 0.34
N GLY A 53 -1.93 15.21 -0.93
CA GLY A 53 -2.75 15.73 -2.03
C GLY A 53 -2.37 17.14 -2.51
N LYS A 54 -1.33 17.76 -1.93
CA LYS A 54 -0.72 18.98 -2.49
C LYS A 54 0.15 18.63 -3.70
N SER A 55 0.33 19.60 -4.59
CA SER A 55 1.23 19.45 -5.74
C SER A 55 2.66 19.23 -5.28
N CYS A 56 3.34 18.26 -5.91
CA CYS A 56 4.75 17.99 -5.69
C CYS A 56 5.60 19.10 -6.33
N PRO A 57 6.57 19.71 -5.62
CA PRO A 57 7.51 20.66 -6.20
C PRO A 57 8.26 20.04 -7.40
N PRO A 58 8.40 20.75 -8.53
CA PRO A 58 8.97 20.20 -9.76
C PRO A 58 10.41 19.71 -9.59
N GLU A 59 11.17 20.28 -8.65
CA GLU A 59 12.58 19.94 -8.39
C GLU A 59 12.75 18.52 -7.85
N ILE A 60 11.72 17.95 -7.23
CA ILE A 60 11.78 16.63 -6.57
C ILE A 60 10.92 15.56 -7.26
N VAL A 61 10.24 15.92 -8.36
CA VAL A 61 9.44 14.97 -9.16
C VAL A 61 10.30 13.83 -9.69
N ASP A 62 11.42 14.14 -10.34
CA ASP A 62 12.30 13.11 -10.93
C ASP A 62 12.91 12.20 -9.86
N VAL A 63 13.33 12.78 -8.73
CA VAL A 63 13.92 12.02 -7.62
C VAL A 63 12.86 11.12 -6.98
N GLY A 64 11.67 11.66 -6.72
CA GLY A 64 10.55 10.93 -6.15
C GLY A 64 10.07 9.79 -7.05
N PHE A 65 9.99 10.02 -8.37
CA PHE A 65 9.63 8.98 -9.33
C PHE A 65 10.68 7.86 -9.37
N ARG A 66 11.98 8.20 -9.36
CA ARG A 66 13.07 7.20 -9.29
C ARG A 66 13.01 6.38 -8.00
N ILE A 67 12.64 7.00 -6.89
CA ILE A 67 12.42 6.32 -5.62
C ILE A 67 11.25 5.35 -5.74
N ALA A 68 10.09 5.80 -6.24
CA ALA A 68 8.91 4.96 -6.43
C ALA A 68 9.21 3.75 -7.33
N LYS A 69 9.96 3.94 -8.41
CA LYS A 69 10.43 2.86 -9.28
C LYS A 69 11.35 1.87 -8.55
N LYS A 70 12.26 2.36 -7.71
CA LYS A 70 13.13 1.50 -6.89
C LYS A 70 12.34 0.69 -5.85
N CYS A 71 11.15 1.13 -5.46
CA CYS A 71 10.28 0.38 -4.56
C CYS A 71 9.68 -0.88 -5.20
N GLY A 72 9.74 -1.01 -6.53
CA GLY A 72 9.31 -2.22 -7.23
C GLY A 72 7.84 -2.59 -7.02
N GLY A 73 6.98 -1.60 -6.78
CA GLY A 73 5.55 -1.85 -6.60
C GLY A 73 5.13 -2.43 -5.26
N LEU A 74 6.04 -2.55 -4.29
CA LEU A 74 5.74 -3.09 -2.96
C LEU A 74 5.19 -1.99 -2.05
N PRO A 75 3.92 -2.06 -1.60
CA PRO A 75 3.30 -1.05 -0.76
C PRO A 75 4.11 -0.80 0.54
N LEU A 76 4.60 -1.89 1.14
CA LEU A 76 5.37 -1.84 2.38
C LEU A 76 6.70 -1.07 2.23
N PHE A 77 7.37 -1.21 1.08
CA PHE A 77 8.65 -0.56 0.85
C PHE A 77 8.47 0.94 0.60
N ILE A 78 7.40 1.34 -0.08
CA ILE A 78 7.02 2.75 -0.25
C ILE A 78 6.82 3.42 1.12
N VAL A 79 6.08 2.77 2.03
CA VAL A 79 5.90 3.25 3.41
C VAL A 79 7.22 3.33 4.17
N LEU A 80 8.10 2.33 4.05
CA LEU A 80 9.39 2.34 4.71
C LEU A 80 10.26 3.53 4.26
N VAL A 81 10.28 3.82 2.97
CA VAL A 81 11.03 4.97 2.41
C VAL A 81 10.47 6.29 2.94
N LEU A 82 9.15 6.42 3.07
CA LEU A 82 8.49 7.59 3.66
C LEU A 82 8.92 7.80 5.12
N VAL A 83 8.82 6.73 5.92
CA VAL A 83 9.23 6.74 7.33
C VAL A 83 10.71 7.10 7.46
N PHE A 84 11.58 6.51 6.64
CA PHE A 84 13.01 6.82 6.67
C PHE A 84 13.28 8.29 6.30
N SER A 85 12.61 8.80 5.26
CA SER A 85 12.78 10.18 4.80
C SER A 85 12.34 11.20 5.85
N THR A 86 11.25 10.94 6.59
CA THR A 86 10.80 11.82 7.68
C THR A 86 11.74 11.80 8.91
N ASN A 87 12.45 10.69 9.16
CA ASN A 87 13.41 10.60 10.27
C ASN A 87 14.65 11.48 10.07
N LYS A 88 15.00 11.85 8.83
CA LYS A 88 16.10 12.77 8.51
C LYS A 88 15.73 14.25 8.70
N SER A 89 14.44 14.57 8.78
CA SER A 89 13.90 15.94 8.83
C SER A 89 13.36 16.32 10.21
N ARG A 90 13.96 15.82 11.30
CA ARG A 90 13.63 16.29 12.67
C ARG A 90 14.15 17.71 12.91
N SER A 91 13.51 18.67 12.25
CA SER A 91 13.33 20.04 12.68
C SER A 91 12.11 20.57 11.93
N VAL A 92 11.11 21.01 12.70
CA VAL A 92 9.81 21.57 12.34
C VAL A 92 8.63 20.58 12.27
N GLU A 93 7.83 20.74 13.34
CA GLU A 93 6.43 20.44 13.59
C GLU A 93 5.96 19.00 13.84
N GLY A 94 5.71 18.77 15.13
CA GLY A 94 5.10 17.57 15.68
C GLY A 94 3.67 17.43 15.22
N ASN A 95 3.44 16.49 14.31
CA ASN A 95 2.16 15.85 14.19
C ASN A 95 2.41 14.35 14.13
N ARG A 96 1.98 13.60 15.16
CA ARG A 96 2.00 12.12 15.14
C ARG A 96 1.02 11.66 14.07
N ARG A 97 1.45 11.65 12.81
CA ARG A 97 0.64 11.24 11.68
C ARG A 97 0.49 9.73 11.72
N LYS A 98 -0.75 9.29 11.94
CA LYS A 98 -1.15 7.90 11.89
C LYS A 98 -1.23 7.52 10.41
N PHE A 99 -0.26 6.75 9.92
CA PHE A 99 -0.35 6.15 8.58
C PHE A 99 -1.65 5.34 8.51
N ARG A 100 -2.51 5.67 7.55
CA ARG A 100 -3.84 5.06 7.42
C ARG A 100 -3.71 3.71 6.71
N PHE A 101 -3.14 2.73 7.41
CA PHE A 101 -2.86 1.39 6.86
C PHE A 101 -4.10 0.61 6.41
N ALA A 102 -5.29 1.00 6.85
CA ALA A 102 -6.53 0.28 6.58
C ALA A 102 -7.10 0.48 5.15
N GLU A 103 -6.59 1.44 4.38
CA GLU A 103 -7.04 1.66 2.99
C GLU A 103 -6.19 0.89 1.96
N TYR A 104 -5.14 0.21 2.43
CA TYR A 104 -4.18 -0.51 1.58
C TYR A 104 -4.26 -2.05 1.73
N TRP A 105 -5.29 -2.57 2.42
CA TRP A 105 -5.58 -4.00 2.60
C TRP A 105 -7.07 -4.31 2.58
#